data_AF-A0AAV5P9P3-F1
#
_entry.id   AF-A0AAV5P9P3-F1
#
_cell.length_a   1.000
_cell.length_b   1.000
_cell.length_c   1.000
_cell.angle_alpha   90.00
_cell.angle_beta   90.00
_cell.angle_gamma   90.00
#
_symmetry.space_group_name_H-M   'P 1'
#
loop_
_entity.id
_entity.type
_entity.pdbx_description
1 polymer ?
#
loop_
_entity_poly.entity_id
_entity_poly.type
_entity_poly.pdbx_seq_one_letter_code
_entity_poly.pdbx_strand_id
1 'polypeptide(L)'
;MTDPKGAGLMISNGLVGLCGAVVAQSNGYADVNMGMGTIVIALASIIISEVVFRNLGLASRLFAVSLGSIIYRLLLLAVLQVGLSSSNLNLISSLVLAACMMLPQVEEKLRLKQTFMKGFKHD
;
A
#
# COMPACT_ATOMS: atom_id res chain seq x y z
N MET A 1 -34.51 -6.14 -5.90
CA MET A 1 -34.02 -5.01 -5.08
C MET A 1 -33.45 -5.42 -3.72
N THR A 2 -33.67 -6.65 -3.22
CA THR A 2 -33.17 -7.13 -1.91
C THR A 2 -32.26 -8.35 -2.06
N ASP A 3 -31.34 -8.32 -3.02
CA ASP A 3 -30.34 -9.38 -3.12
C ASP A 3 -29.34 -9.19 -1.96
N PRO A 4 -29.06 -10.22 -1.14
CA PRO A 4 -28.10 -10.12 -0.03
C PRO A 4 -26.70 -9.68 -0.50
N LYS A 5 -26.39 -9.95 -1.77
CA LYS A 5 -25.18 -9.47 -2.47
C LYS A 5 -25.20 -7.95 -2.68
N GLY A 6 -26.36 -7.37 -3.00
CA GLY A 6 -26.53 -5.92 -3.19
C GLY A 6 -26.36 -5.13 -1.89
N ALA A 7 -26.87 -5.65 -0.78
CA ALA A 7 -26.66 -5.06 0.54
C ALA A 7 -25.17 -5.04 0.93
N GLY A 8 -24.43 -6.11 0.66
CA GLY A 8 -22.98 -6.16 0.89
C GLY A 8 -22.20 -5.13 0.07
N LEU A 9 -22.56 -4.93 -1.20
CA LEU A 9 -21.93 -3.91 -2.05
C LEU A 9 -22.23 -2.49 -1.59
N MET A 10 -23.47 -2.22 -1.18
CA MET A 10 -23.84 -0.90 -0.63
C MET A 10 -23.09 -0.59 0.67
N ILE A 11 -22.99 -1.56 1.59
CA ILE A 11 -22.28 -1.37 2.86
C ILE A 11 -20.80 -1.12 2.62
N SER A 12 -20.14 -1.91 1.76
CA SER A 12 -18.71 -1.70 1.44
C SER A 12 -18.45 -0.34 0.79
N ASN A 13 -19.25 0.06 -0.21
CA ASN A 13 -19.07 1.37 -0.87
C ASN A 13 -19.40 2.54 0.07
N GLY A 14 -20.41 2.38 0.94
CA GLY A 14 -20.75 3.37 1.96
C GLY A 14 -19.62 3.57 2.98
N LEU A 15 -18.99 2.49 3.45
CA LEU A 15 -17.84 2.55 4.35
C LEU A 15 -16.63 3.23 3.69
N VAL A 16 -16.33 2.91 2.42
CA VAL A 16 -15.24 3.55 1.67
C VAL A 16 -15.48 5.06 1.52
N GLY A 17 -16.71 5.46 1.17
CA GLY A 17 -17.09 6.87 1.05
C GLY A 17 -17.01 7.62 2.39
N LEU A 18 -17.47 7.01 3.48
CA LEU A 18 -17.37 7.57 4.83
C LEU A 18 -15.92 7.79 5.28
N CYS A 19 -15.04 6.81 5.05
CA CYS A 19 -13.62 6.96 5.34
C CYS A 19 -13.01 8.14 4.56
N GLY A 20 -13.35 8.28 3.28
CA GLY A 20 -12.91 9.42 2.46
C GLY A 20 -13.38 10.77 3.00
N ALA A 21 -14.64 10.86 3.43
CA ALA A 21 -15.21 12.08 4.03
C ALA A 21 -14.51 12.48 5.35
N VAL A 22 -14.22 11.50 6.21
CA VAL A 22 -13.50 11.73 7.48
C VAL A 22 -12.07 12.23 7.22
N VAL A 23 -11.39 11.65 6.24
CA VAL A 23 -10.02 12.08 5.86
C VAL A 23 -10.02 13.49 5.27
N ALA A 24 -11.02 13.83 4.45
CA ALA A 24 -11.17 15.20 3.94
C ALA A 24 -11.45 16.20 5.07
N GLN A 25 -12.29 15.83 6.04
CA GLN A 25 -12.56 16.67 7.21
C GLN A 25 -11.31 16.84 8.10
N SER A 26 -10.53 15.77 8.32
CA SER A 26 -9.32 15.86 9.14
C SER A 26 -8.22 16.73 8.54
N ASN A 27 -8.15 16.79 7.20
CA ASN A 27 -7.15 17.60 6.49
C ASN A 27 -7.67 19.00 6.12
N GLY A 28 -8.95 19.30 6.32
CA GLY A 28 -9.57 20.61 6.03
C GLY A 28 -9.81 20.90 4.55
N TYR A 29 -9.24 20.13 3.63
CA TYR A 29 -9.42 20.22 2.18
C TYR A 29 -9.38 18.84 1.53
N ALA A 30 -10.13 18.67 0.43
CA ALA A 30 -10.11 17.46 -0.39
C ALA A 30 -9.32 17.74 -1.69
N ASP A 31 -8.15 17.12 -1.82
CA ASP A 31 -7.30 17.22 -3.01
C ASP A 31 -7.13 15.85 -3.67
N VAL A 32 -7.12 15.81 -5.01
CA VAL A 32 -6.98 14.57 -5.80
C VAL A 32 -5.63 13.90 -5.56
N ASN A 33 -4.58 14.68 -5.28
CA ASN A 33 -3.25 14.18 -4.92
C ASN A 33 -3.24 13.45 -3.57
N MET A 34 -4.09 13.86 -2.60
CA MET A 34 -4.23 13.11 -1.34
C MET A 34 -4.84 11.72 -1.58
N GLY A 35 -5.81 11.62 -2.48
CA GLY A 35 -6.40 10.33 -2.87
C GLY A 35 -5.38 9.42 -3.55
N MET A 36 -4.66 9.95 -4.55
CA MET A 36 -3.63 9.20 -5.27
C MET A 36 -2.50 8.71 -4.34
N GLY A 37 -2.02 9.55 -3.42
CA GLY A 37 -1.00 9.15 -2.45
C GLY A 37 -1.48 8.04 -1.52
N THR A 38 -2.74 8.11 -1.08
CA THR A 38 -3.34 7.09 -0.19
C THR A 38 -3.48 5.74 -0.89
N ILE A 39 -3.85 5.71 -2.17
CA ILE A 39 -3.96 4.48 -2.97
C ILE A 39 -2.59 3.82 -3.13
N VAL A 40 -1.55 4.60 -3.43
CA VAL A 40 -0.17 4.09 -3.58
C VAL A 40 0.33 3.49 -2.27
N ILE A 41 0.10 4.16 -1.13
CA ILE A 41 0.48 3.64 0.20
C ILE A 41 -0.30 2.35 0.52
N ALA A 42 -1.59 2.30 0.20
CA ALA A 42 -2.41 1.12 0.41
C ALA A 42 -1.92 -0.08 -0.41
N LEU A 43 -1.63 0.11 -1.70
CA LEU A 43 -1.10 -0.93 -2.58
C LEU A 43 0.28 -1.40 -2.12
N ALA A 44 1.18 -0.47 -1.74
CA ALA A 44 2.50 -0.83 -1.21
C ALA A 44 2.40 -1.69 0.05
N SER A 45 1.52 -1.33 0.98
CA SER A 45 1.29 -2.09 2.22
C SER A 45 0.75 -3.50 1.94
N ILE A 46 -0.15 -3.65 0.96
CA ILE A 46 -0.68 -4.96 0.53
C ILE A 46 0.44 -5.84 -0.04
N ILE A 47 1.28 -5.28 -0.91
CA ILE A 47 2.41 -6.01 -1.53
C ILE A 47 3.40 -6.48 -0.46
N ILE A 48 3.80 -5.60 0.46
CA ILE A 48 4.71 -5.95 1.57
C ILE A 48 4.13 -7.10 2.41
N SER A 49 2.83 -7.02 2.72
CA SER A 49 2.15 -8.02 3.55
C SER A 49 2.04 -9.37 2.83
N GLU A 50 1.86 -9.37 1.52
CA GLU A 50 1.80 -10.59 0.70
C GLU A 50 3.17 -11.27 0.56
N VAL A 51 4.25 -10.50 0.54
CA VAL A 51 5.63 -11.03 0.56
C VAL A 51 5.96 -11.68 1.91
N VAL A 52 5.54 -11.05 3.02
CA VAL A 52 5.77 -11.59 4.38
C VAL A 52 4.93 -12.85 4.65
N PHE A 53 3.70 -12.90 4.12
CA PHE A 53 2.78 -13.99 4.41
C PHE A 53 2.28 -14.68 3.14
N ARG A 54 2.81 -15.88 2.87
CA ARG A 54 2.39 -16.73 1.75
C ARG A 54 1.35 -17.75 2.23
N ASN A 55 0.17 -17.75 1.62
CA ASN A 55 -0.99 -18.64 1.91
C ASN A 55 -1.74 -18.40 3.24
N LEU A 56 -2.37 -17.22 3.37
CA LEU A 56 -3.28 -16.92 4.47
C LEU A 56 -4.70 -16.63 3.95
N GLY A 57 -5.73 -17.05 4.70
CA GLY A 57 -7.13 -16.73 4.40
C GLY A 57 -7.43 -15.22 4.47
N LEU A 58 -8.60 -14.80 3.96
CA LEU A 58 -9.00 -13.38 3.89
C LEU A 58 -8.84 -12.62 5.21
N ALA A 59 -9.27 -13.19 6.33
CA ALA A 59 -9.18 -12.55 7.65
C ALA A 59 -7.74 -12.31 8.07
N SER A 60 -6.88 -13.31 7.94
CA SER A 60 -5.45 -13.22 8.21
C SER A 60 -4.72 -12.27 7.25
N ARG A 61 -5.19 -12.13 6.00
CA ARG A 61 -4.67 -11.15 5.04
C ARG A 61 -5.02 -9.72 5.42
N LEU A 62 -6.24 -9.46 5.93
CA LEU A 62 -6.63 -8.16 6.48
C LEU A 62 -5.80 -7.77 7.71
N PHE A 63 -5.50 -8.74 8.60
CA PHE A 63 -4.61 -8.53 9.73
C PHE A 63 -3.16 -8.26 9.29
N ALA A 64 -2.66 -9.01 8.30
CA ALA A 64 -1.33 -8.80 7.74
C ALA A 64 -1.20 -7.40 7.12
N VAL A 65 -2.20 -6.94 6.35
CA VAL A 65 -2.26 -5.57 5.80
C VAL A 65 -2.28 -4.51 6.90
N SER A 66 -3.03 -4.74 7.98
CA SER A 66 -3.04 -3.84 9.14
C SER A 66 -1.65 -3.73 9.80
N LEU A 67 -0.96 -4.87 9.96
CA LEU A 67 0.43 -4.92 10.45
C LEU A 67 1.40 -4.22 9.49
N GLY A 68 1.25 -4.41 8.18
CA GLY A 68 2.06 -3.74 7.15
C GLY A 68 1.91 -2.22 7.19
N SER A 69 0.71 -1.70 7.47
CA SER A 69 0.46 -0.26 7.62
C SER A 69 1.17 0.32 8.85
N ILE A 70 1.20 -0.42 9.96
CA ILE A 70 1.93 -0.03 11.17
C ILE A 70 3.43 0.01 10.90
N ILE A 71 3.98 -1.00 10.21
CA ILE A 71 5.40 -1.04 9.83
C ILE A 71 5.76 0.17 8.94
N TYR A 72 4.92 0.51 7.95
CA TYR A 72 5.12 1.71 7.15
C TYR A 72 5.15 2.99 7.99
N ARG A 73 4.25 3.11 8.98
CA ARG A 73 4.23 4.24 9.91
C ARG A 73 5.51 4.33 10.73
N LEU A 74 6.03 3.20 11.21
CA LEU A 74 7.31 3.13 11.94
C LEU A 74 8.50 3.49 11.06
N LEU A 75 8.50 3.05 9.79
CA LEU A 75 9.54 3.36 8.81
C LEU A 75 9.54 4.88 8.49
N LEU A 76 8.36 5.47 8.31
CA LEU A 76 8.19 6.91 8.14
C LEU A 76 8.67 7.69 9.38
N LEU A 77 8.34 7.23 10.59
CA LEU A 77 8.82 7.83 11.83
C LEU A 77 10.35 7.75 11.97
N ALA A 78 10.95 6.61 11.61
CA ALA A 78 12.40 6.44 11.65
C ALA A 78 13.10 7.41 10.69
N VAL A 79 12.57 7.61 9.48
CA VAL A 79 13.07 8.60 8.52
C VAL A 79 12.94 10.02 9.06
N LEU A 80 11.82 10.32 9.73
CA LEU A 80 11.58 11.64 10.33
C LEU A 80 12.58 11.95 11.46
N GLN A 81 12.96 10.96 12.26
CA GLN A 81 13.93 11.12 13.35
C GLN A 81 15.37 11.35 12.88
N VAL A 82 15.73 10.96 11.64
CA VAL A 82 17.05 11.21 11.06
C VAL A 82 17.29 12.71 10.75
N GLY A 83 16.27 13.57 10.91
CA GLY A 83 16.50 14.98 11.25
C GLY A 83 17.16 15.84 10.18
N LEU A 84 16.97 15.53 8.89
CA LEU A 84 17.35 16.45 7.82
C LEU A 84 16.31 17.58 7.76
N SER A 85 16.75 18.77 8.19
CA SER A 85 16.04 20.06 8.25
C SER A 85 14.70 20.13 7.50
N SER A 86 13.64 20.44 8.26
CA SER A 86 12.20 20.39 7.93
C SER A 86 11.71 21.07 6.65
N SER A 87 12.59 21.70 5.88
CA SER A 87 12.22 22.40 4.65
C SER A 87 12.04 21.47 3.43
N ASN A 88 12.56 20.24 3.46
CA ASN A 88 12.49 19.28 2.33
C ASN A 88 12.07 17.85 2.75
N LEU A 89 11.37 17.69 3.88
CA LEU A 89 11.03 16.37 4.45
C LEU A 89 10.05 15.53 3.60
N ASN A 90 9.15 16.18 2.87
CA ASN A 90 8.20 15.49 1.98
C ASN A 90 8.90 14.88 0.76
N LEU A 91 9.93 15.54 0.22
CA LEU A 91 10.76 15.03 -0.88
C LEU A 91 11.58 13.82 -0.46
N ILE A 92 12.13 13.84 0.75
CA ILE A 92 12.93 12.72 1.27
C ILE A 92 12.01 11.54 1.62
N SER A 93 10.84 11.78 2.23
CA SER A 93 9.88 10.70 2.49
C SER A 93 9.33 10.07 1.20
N SER A 94 9.01 10.87 0.18
CA SER A 94 8.57 10.32 -1.11
C SER A 94 9.68 9.54 -1.81
N LEU A 95 10.95 9.99 -1.72
CA LEU A 95 12.10 9.30 -2.28
C LEU A 95 12.38 7.98 -1.56
N VAL A 96 12.28 7.94 -0.24
CA VAL A 96 12.44 6.71 0.55
C VAL A 96 11.30 5.73 0.26
N LEU A 97 10.06 6.21 0.18
CA LEU A 97 8.92 5.38 -0.20
C LEU A 97 9.09 4.83 -1.63
N ALA A 98 9.54 5.67 -2.57
CA ALA A 98 9.83 5.25 -3.94
C ALA A 98 10.96 4.21 -4.00
N ALA A 99 12.05 4.40 -3.24
CA ALA A 99 13.15 3.45 -3.15
C ALA A 99 12.70 2.12 -2.51
N CYS A 100 11.88 2.19 -1.46
CA CYS A 100 11.34 1.04 -0.77
C CYS A 100 10.37 0.24 -1.67
N MET A 101 9.55 0.91 -2.50
CA MET A 101 8.73 0.27 -3.54
C MET A 101 9.55 -0.25 -4.73
N MET A 102 10.76 0.26 -4.96
CA MET A 102 11.64 -0.23 -6.02
C MET A 102 12.19 -1.63 -5.71
N LEU A 103 12.47 -1.92 -4.44
CA LEU A 103 12.97 -3.22 -4.00
C LEU A 103 12.05 -4.41 -4.35
N PRO A 104 10.74 -4.41 -4.02
CA PRO A 104 9.85 -5.51 -4.41
C PRO A 104 9.62 -5.58 -5.92
N GLN A 105 9.61 -4.44 -6.63
CA GLN A 105 9.48 -4.44 -8.10
C GLN A 105 10.68 -5.05 -8.82
N VAL A 106 11.89 -4.85 -8.28
CA VAL A 106 13.11 -5.46 -8.80
C VAL A 106 13.14 -6.96 -8.51
N GLU A 107 12.70 -7.40 -7.33
CA GLU A 107 12.61 -8.82 -7.00
C GLU A 107 11.58 -9.55 -7.88
N GLU A 108 10.43 -8.93 -8.14
CA GLU A 108 9.41 -9.46 -9.06
C GLU A 108 9.93 -9.56 -10.50
N LYS A 109 10.58 -8.50 -11.01
CA LYS A 109 11.18 -8.50 -12.36
C LYS A 109 12.33 -9.50 -12.49
N LEU A 110 13.15 -9.68 -11.44
CA LEU A 110 14.23 -10.68 -11.42
C LEU A 110 13.68 -12.10 -11.41
N ARG A 111 12.64 -12.38 -10.62
CA ARG A 111 11.93 -13.68 -10.64
C ARG A 111 11.25 -13.95 -11.98
N LEU A 112 10.60 -12.95 -12.59
CA LEU A 112 10.01 -13.07 -13.93
C LEU A 112 11.08 -13.37 -15.00
N LYS A 113 12.22 -12.67 -14.95
CA LYS A 113 13.35 -12.92 -15.88
C LYS A 113 13.93 -14.32 -15.72
N GLN A 114 14.03 -14.84 -14.49
CA GLN A 114 14.52 -16.19 -14.26
C GLN A 114 13.54 -17.27 -14.74
N THR A 115 12.23 -17.06 -14.63
CA THR A 115 11.22 -17.97 -15.19
C THR A 115 11.22 -17.94 -16.72
N PHE A 116 11.34 -16.77 -17.34
CA PHE A 116 11.37 -16.64 -18.80
C PHE A 116 12.66 -17.22 -19.42
N MET A 117 13.83 -16.99 -18.79
CA MET A 117 15.10 -17.60 -19.25
C MET A 117 15.16 -19.11 -19.04
N LYS A 118 14.49 -19.66 -18.02
CA LYS A 118 14.39 -21.13 -17.86
C LYS A 118 13.55 -21.79 -18.96
N GLY A 119 12.60 -21.07 -19.56
CA GLY A 119 11.81 -21.55 -20.70
C GLY A 119 12.59 -21.67 -22.01
N PHE A 120 13.71 -20.96 -22.16
CA PHE A 120 14.53 -20.96 -23.38
C PHE A 120 15.70 -21.96 -23.35
N LYS A 121 15.88 -22.69 -22.24
CA LYS A 121 16.99 -23.65 -22.06
C LYS A 121 16.54 -25.11 -22.24
N HIS A 122 15.37 -25.34 -22.83
CA HIS A 122 14.82 -26.66 -23.08
C HIS A 122 14.35 -26.87 -24.53
N ASP A 123 14.96 -26.15 -25.45
CA ASP A 123 15.05 -26.46 -26.88
C ASP A 123 16.55 -26.53 -27.24
#